data_AF-A0A838UCI1-F1
#
_entry.id   AF-A0A838UCI1-F1
#
_cell.length_a   1.000
_cell.length_b   1.000
_cell.length_c   1.000
_cell.angle_alpha   90.00
_cell.angle_beta   90.00
_cell.angle_gamma   90.00
#
_symmetry.space_group_name_H-M   'P 1'
#
loop_
_entity.id
_entity.type
_entity.pdbx_description
1 polymer ?
#
loop_
_entity_poly.entity_id
_entity_poly.type
_entity_poly.pdbx_seq_one_letter_code
_entity_poly.pdbx_strand_id
1 'polypeptide(L)'
;MHRSLSAGLLSAGMALAGAQVASARVVERSGDTYHVSVCPQVAREKARCHAHVVTNSSGRALVNRVSPDRKVPFGFGPADLRSAYSVTGTGHPGTIIAIVDAFGYAAAEADLAVYRSTYSLPPCTTANGCFTKYNQKGKKKNYPPDDTGWAQESALDLDMASAMCPDCSIILVEGDSNSFRNLALAVDTAAGKGAHVISNSYGGGESGGASFESHYDHPGVAVTASTGDSGYGIAFPATSPHVIAVGGTHLRKDTTVPRGWTETAWSGAGSGCSDLFAKPAWQTDKKCHMRMEADVSAVADPLTGVAVYGPTGGGGSGWLVFGGTSVSAPLIGGVYGVNGGPVIYGSDPYAHTDKLHDVKMGSNGSCPFNYWCNAVKGYDGPTGLGTPDGVQAF
;
A
#
# COMPACT_ATOMS: atom_id res chain seq x y z
N MET A 1 65.13 53.94 -13.52
CA MET A 1 64.81 52.50 -13.62
C MET A 1 64.04 52.09 -12.37
N HIS A 2 63.07 51.20 -12.55
CA HIS A 2 61.75 51.19 -11.89
C HIS A 2 61.70 50.91 -10.38
N ARG A 3 60.76 51.60 -9.70
CA ARG A 3 60.17 51.25 -8.40
C ARG A 3 59.03 50.25 -8.62
N SER A 4 59.04 49.13 -7.89
CA SER A 4 57.99 48.10 -7.92
C SER A 4 56.93 48.37 -6.84
N LEU A 5 55.67 48.50 -7.27
CA LEU A 5 54.47 48.54 -6.42
C LEU A 5 53.93 47.11 -6.29
N SER A 6 53.72 46.64 -5.06
CA SER A 6 53.04 45.37 -4.76
C SER A 6 51.54 45.63 -4.62
N ALA A 7 50.71 44.98 -5.43
CA ALA A 7 49.26 44.96 -5.30
C ALA A 7 48.81 43.61 -4.72
N GLY A 8 48.17 43.64 -3.55
CA GLY A 8 47.55 42.46 -2.94
C GLY A 8 46.21 42.15 -3.61
N LEU A 9 46.03 40.92 -4.07
CA LEU A 9 44.76 40.39 -4.56
C LEU A 9 43.99 39.75 -3.39
N LEU A 10 42.85 40.33 -3.04
CA LEU A 10 41.82 39.66 -2.23
C LEU A 10 41.08 38.63 -3.10
N SER A 11 41.22 37.35 -2.77
CA SER A 11 40.41 36.27 -3.32
C SER A 11 39.09 36.15 -2.55
N ALA A 12 37.99 36.61 -3.14
CA ALA A 12 36.64 36.35 -2.66
C ALA A 12 36.19 34.95 -3.15
N GLY A 13 36.05 34.00 -2.23
CA GLY A 13 35.47 32.69 -2.51
C GLY A 13 33.96 32.79 -2.66
N MET A 14 33.43 32.62 -3.87
CA MET A 14 32.00 32.40 -4.09
C MET A 14 31.65 30.96 -3.72
N ALA A 15 30.97 30.80 -2.58
CA ALA A 15 30.26 29.58 -2.26
C ALA A 15 29.03 29.45 -3.18
N LEU A 16 29.10 28.55 -4.16
CA LEU A 16 27.94 28.14 -4.95
C LEU A 16 27.03 27.29 -4.06
N ALA A 17 26.04 27.93 -3.45
CA ALA A 17 24.90 27.24 -2.87
C ALA A 17 24.11 26.59 -4.01
N GLY A 18 24.25 25.26 -4.17
CA GLY A 18 23.42 24.49 -5.08
C GLY A 18 21.99 24.49 -4.56
N ALA A 19 21.12 25.32 -5.15
CA ALA A 19 19.69 25.22 -4.94
C ALA A 19 19.23 23.85 -5.46
N GLN A 20 18.82 22.96 -4.56
CA GLN A 20 18.09 21.75 -4.93
C GLN A 20 16.76 22.20 -5.53
N VAL A 21 16.64 22.11 -6.85
CA VAL A 21 15.35 22.29 -7.53
C VAL A 21 14.49 21.10 -7.09
N ALA A 22 13.53 21.34 -6.21
CA ALA A 22 12.49 20.37 -5.91
C ALA A 22 11.76 20.05 -7.22
N SER A 23 11.93 18.82 -7.72
CA SER A 23 11.18 18.37 -8.90
C SER A 23 9.70 18.48 -8.59
N ALA A 24 8.95 19.21 -9.41
CA ALA A 24 7.50 19.32 -9.26
C ALA A 24 6.88 17.92 -9.36
N ARG A 25 6.07 17.52 -8.37
CA ARG A 25 5.34 16.25 -8.41
C ARG A 25 4.43 16.22 -9.64
N VAL A 26 4.43 15.10 -10.37
CA VAL A 26 3.57 14.92 -11.55
C VAL A 26 2.13 14.82 -11.07
N VAL A 27 1.25 15.66 -11.63
CA VAL A 27 -0.19 15.58 -11.40
C VAL A 27 -0.78 14.59 -12.39
N GLU A 28 -1.31 13.50 -11.85
CA GLU A 28 -1.91 12.40 -12.58
C GLU A 28 -3.44 12.54 -12.60
N ARG A 29 -4.10 11.71 -13.41
CA ARG A 29 -5.56 11.66 -13.47
C ARG A 29 -6.08 10.24 -13.51
N SER A 30 -7.15 10.02 -12.77
CA SER A 30 -8.08 8.92 -12.97
C SER A 30 -9.47 9.49 -13.25
N GLY A 31 -9.95 9.32 -14.48
CA GLY A 31 -11.15 10.00 -14.97
C GLY A 31 -11.07 11.52 -14.81
N ASP A 32 -11.98 12.08 -14.01
CA ASP A 32 -12.06 13.52 -13.70
C ASP A 32 -11.32 13.91 -12.40
N THR A 33 -10.72 12.94 -11.71
CA THR A 33 -10.03 13.14 -10.43
C THR A 33 -8.53 13.31 -10.64
N TYR A 34 -7.97 14.41 -10.13
CA TYR A 34 -6.53 14.63 -10.07
C TYR A 34 -5.95 13.99 -8.82
N HIS A 35 -4.75 13.43 -8.93
CA HIS A 35 -4.03 12.87 -7.80
C HIS A 35 -2.53 12.99 -8.00
N VAL A 36 -1.78 12.84 -6.91
CA VAL A 36 -0.32 12.78 -6.93
C VAL A 36 0.15 11.62 -6.09
N SER A 37 1.19 10.92 -6.56
CA SER A 37 1.97 10.00 -5.74
C SER A 37 2.51 10.70 -4.49
N VAL A 38 2.36 10.10 -3.29
CA VAL A 38 2.89 10.70 -2.05
C VAL A 38 4.37 10.40 -1.84
N CYS A 39 4.83 9.23 -2.28
CA CYS A 39 6.24 8.88 -2.34
C CYS A 39 6.85 9.12 -3.73
N PRO A 40 8.04 9.75 -3.80
CA PRO A 40 8.73 10.00 -5.06
C PRO A 40 9.22 8.70 -5.72
N GLN A 41 9.62 8.81 -6.99
CA GLN A 41 10.34 7.74 -7.69
C GLN A 41 11.69 7.47 -7.02
N VAL A 42 12.16 6.23 -7.08
CA VAL A 42 13.34 5.76 -6.35
C VAL A 42 14.35 5.09 -7.26
N ALA A 43 15.61 5.14 -6.85
CA ALA A 43 16.68 4.37 -7.47
C ALA A 43 16.58 2.88 -7.11
N ARG A 44 17.44 2.05 -7.73
CA ARG A 44 17.58 0.62 -7.44
C ARG A 44 17.81 0.37 -5.94
N GLU A 45 17.35 -0.79 -5.46
CA GLU A 45 17.48 -1.27 -4.07
C GLU A 45 16.75 -0.42 -3.00
N LYS A 46 15.87 0.47 -3.45
CA LYS A 46 14.95 1.23 -2.61
C LYS A 46 13.52 0.98 -3.04
N ALA A 47 12.61 1.11 -2.09
CA ALA A 47 11.18 1.09 -2.34
C ALA A 47 10.60 2.50 -2.32
N ARG A 48 9.52 2.69 -3.07
CA ARG A 48 8.57 3.79 -2.90
C ARG A 48 7.26 3.20 -2.41
N CYS A 49 6.54 3.97 -1.60
CA CYS A 49 5.15 3.64 -1.32
C CYS A 49 4.26 3.89 -2.55
N HIS A 50 3.11 3.22 -2.58
CA HIS A 50 2.18 3.17 -3.70
C HIS A 50 0.90 4.01 -3.47
N ALA A 51 0.88 4.87 -2.43
CA ALA A 51 -0.28 5.74 -2.22
C ALA A 51 -0.33 6.95 -3.15
N HIS A 52 -1.54 7.22 -3.63
CA HIS A 52 -1.87 8.43 -4.38
C HIS A 52 -2.90 9.25 -3.62
N VAL A 53 -2.55 10.49 -3.25
CA VAL A 53 -3.48 11.42 -2.61
C VAL A 53 -4.25 12.20 -3.67
N VAL A 54 -5.56 12.34 -3.49
CA VAL A 54 -6.42 13.14 -4.37
C VAL A 54 -6.14 14.63 -4.18
N THR A 55 -6.00 15.35 -5.29
CA THR A 55 -5.62 16.76 -5.35
C THR A 55 -6.57 17.60 -6.19
N ASN A 56 -6.38 18.91 -6.17
CA ASN A 56 -6.85 19.77 -7.25
C ASN A 56 -5.92 19.63 -8.50
N SER A 57 -6.23 20.37 -9.56
CA SER A 57 -5.44 20.38 -10.80
C SER A 57 -4.02 20.94 -10.65
N SER A 58 -3.71 21.63 -9.55
CA SER A 58 -2.37 22.13 -9.24
C SER A 58 -1.56 21.19 -8.35
N GLY A 59 -2.02 19.96 -8.10
CA GLY A 59 -1.33 18.98 -7.26
C GLY A 59 -1.40 19.27 -5.75
N ARG A 60 -2.29 20.16 -5.30
CA ARG A 60 -2.51 20.41 -3.87
C ARG A 60 -3.58 19.46 -3.33
N ALA A 61 -3.24 18.71 -2.28
CA ALA A 61 -4.15 17.79 -1.61
C ALA A 61 -5.47 18.45 -1.22
N LEU A 62 -6.57 17.75 -1.45
CA LEU A 62 -7.90 18.17 -1.02
C LEU A 62 -8.14 17.66 0.41
N VAL A 63 -8.22 18.59 1.36
CA VAL A 63 -8.29 18.29 2.80
C VAL A 63 -9.69 18.58 3.35
N ASN A 64 -10.16 17.75 4.29
CA ASN A 64 -11.41 17.91 5.03
C ASN A 64 -12.65 18.01 4.13
N ARG A 65 -12.65 17.28 3.01
CA ARG A 65 -13.86 17.10 2.20
C ARG A 65 -14.84 16.18 2.92
N VAL A 66 -16.11 16.55 2.89
CA VAL A 66 -17.22 15.78 3.48
C VAL A 66 -18.12 15.28 2.36
N SER A 67 -18.59 14.05 2.46
CA SER A 67 -19.59 13.49 1.55
C SER A 67 -20.91 14.28 1.66
N PRO A 68 -21.48 14.79 0.55
CA PRO A 68 -22.71 15.57 0.57
C PRO A 68 -23.89 14.86 1.24
N ASP A 69 -23.95 13.53 1.10
CA ASP A 69 -25.15 12.75 1.45
C ASP A 69 -25.08 12.11 2.83
N ARG A 70 -23.89 11.99 3.42
CA ARG A 70 -23.65 11.16 4.62
C ARG A 70 -23.07 11.89 5.81
N LYS A 71 -22.65 13.16 5.66
CA LYS A 71 -21.93 13.94 6.70
C LYS A 71 -20.70 13.22 7.29
N VAL A 72 -20.12 12.28 6.55
CA VAL A 72 -18.86 11.60 6.86
C VAL A 72 -17.76 12.10 5.91
N PRO A 73 -16.47 11.87 6.20
CA PRO A 73 -15.39 12.19 5.29
C PRO A 73 -15.63 11.64 3.87
N PHE A 74 -15.20 12.38 2.85
CA PHE A 74 -15.31 11.94 1.47
C PHE A 74 -14.44 10.70 1.21
N GLY A 75 -14.89 9.79 0.35
CA GLY A 75 -14.22 8.50 0.07
C GLY A 75 -14.95 7.32 0.71
N PHE A 76 -14.55 6.09 0.36
CA PHE A 76 -15.07 4.89 1.02
C PHE A 76 -14.52 4.77 2.45
N GLY A 77 -15.42 4.48 3.40
CA GLY A 77 -15.06 4.15 4.79
C GLY A 77 -15.31 2.66 5.11
N PRO A 78 -15.12 2.23 6.36
CA PRO A 78 -15.18 0.82 6.76
C PRO A 78 -16.47 0.10 6.34
N ALA A 79 -17.64 0.71 6.54
CA ALA A 79 -18.91 0.09 6.17
C ALA A 79 -19.07 -0.13 4.66
N ASP A 80 -18.57 0.81 3.84
CA ASP A 80 -18.58 0.69 2.39
C ASP A 80 -17.67 -0.46 1.94
N LEU A 81 -16.42 -0.48 2.44
CA LEU A 81 -15.42 -1.47 2.05
C LEU A 81 -15.81 -2.89 2.51
N ARG A 82 -16.29 -3.04 3.74
CA ARG A 82 -16.73 -4.34 4.27
C ARG A 82 -17.97 -4.85 3.54
N SER A 83 -18.88 -3.96 3.14
CA SER A 83 -20.02 -4.31 2.30
C SER A 83 -19.58 -4.73 0.89
N ALA A 84 -18.60 -4.04 0.30
CA ALA A 84 -18.10 -4.38 -1.02
C ALA A 84 -17.49 -5.79 -1.06
N TYR A 85 -16.81 -6.19 0.01
CA TYR A 85 -16.05 -7.45 0.09
C TYR A 85 -16.72 -8.55 0.92
N SER A 86 -18.01 -8.41 1.21
CA SER A 86 -18.80 -9.38 1.99
C SER A 86 -18.18 -9.74 3.36
N VAL A 87 -17.41 -8.84 3.98
CA VAL A 87 -16.72 -9.09 5.25
C VAL A 87 -17.63 -8.80 6.42
N THR A 88 -18.03 -9.84 7.15
CA THR A 88 -18.97 -9.75 8.27
C THR A 88 -18.31 -9.89 9.64
N GLY A 89 -17.21 -10.65 9.75
CA GLY A 89 -16.44 -10.80 11.00
C GLY A 89 -15.58 -9.59 11.32
N THR A 90 -15.32 -9.32 12.60
CA THR A 90 -14.51 -8.18 13.06
C THR A 90 -13.06 -8.56 13.42
N GLY A 91 -12.77 -9.86 13.44
CA GLY A 91 -11.47 -10.42 13.82
C GLY A 91 -11.37 -10.73 15.30
N HIS A 92 -10.13 -10.84 15.80
CA HIS A 92 -9.85 -11.19 17.18
C HIS A 92 -8.62 -10.42 17.70
N PRO A 93 -8.61 -9.94 18.96
CA PRO A 93 -7.50 -9.15 19.49
C PRO A 93 -6.17 -9.90 19.56
N GLY A 94 -6.22 -11.24 19.56
CA GLY A 94 -5.03 -12.09 19.47
C GLY A 94 -4.42 -12.18 18.06
N THR A 95 -5.12 -11.72 17.03
CA THR A 95 -4.60 -11.65 15.66
C THR A 95 -3.89 -10.31 15.46
N ILE A 96 -2.59 -10.36 15.16
CA ILE A 96 -1.76 -9.16 14.99
C ILE A 96 -1.60 -8.88 13.50
N ILE A 97 -2.00 -7.67 13.09
CA ILE A 97 -1.68 -7.12 11.77
C ILE A 97 -0.52 -6.15 11.93
N ALA A 98 0.59 -6.42 11.25
CA ALA A 98 1.73 -5.53 11.19
C ALA A 98 1.68 -4.67 9.92
N ILE A 99 1.89 -3.37 10.10
CA ILE A 99 2.18 -2.42 9.02
C ILE A 99 3.69 -2.17 9.04
N VAL A 100 4.35 -2.35 7.90
CA VAL A 100 5.78 -2.10 7.74
C VAL A 100 5.97 -0.95 6.75
N ASP A 101 6.56 0.14 7.23
CA ASP A 101 6.79 1.35 6.44
C ASP A 101 8.16 1.96 6.69
N ALA A 102 8.61 2.81 5.79
CA ALA A 102 9.86 3.56 5.96
C ALA A 102 9.66 4.86 6.72
N PHE A 103 10.72 5.31 7.39
CA PHE A 103 10.77 6.57 8.15
C PHE A 103 9.76 6.63 9.30
N GLY A 104 9.68 7.79 9.96
CA GLY A 104 8.86 7.99 11.14
C GLY A 104 7.46 8.50 10.81
N TYR A 105 6.52 8.14 11.68
CA TYR A 105 5.21 8.74 11.79
C TYR A 105 4.90 9.01 13.28
N ALA A 106 5.28 10.20 13.76
CA ALA A 106 5.10 10.55 15.16
C ALA A 106 3.62 10.58 15.61
N ALA A 107 2.70 10.98 14.73
CA ALA A 107 1.28 11.15 15.06
C ALA A 107 0.41 9.88 14.88
N ALA A 108 0.99 8.73 14.53
CA ALA A 108 0.28 7.49 14.18
C ALA A 108 -0.87 7.12 15.12
N GLU A 109 -0.63 7.03 16.43
CA GLU A 109 -1.67 6.64 17.40
C GLU A 109 -2.78 7.70 17.53
N ALA A 110 -2.42 8.99 17.46
CA ALA A 110 -3.37 10.08 17.60
C ALA A 110 -4.30 10.18 16.38
N ASP A 111 -3.74 10.04 15.18
CA ASP A 111 -4.49 10.09 13.93
C ASP A 111 -5.37 8.84 13.77
N LEU A 112 -4.86 7.65 14.12
CA LEU A 112 -5.63 6.40 14.15
C LEU A 112 -6.85 6.50 15.09
N ALA A 113 -6.70 7.19 16.23
CA ALA A 113 -7.81 7.41 17.16
C ALA A 113 -8.93 8.28 16.53
N VAL A 114 -8.57 9.29 15.72
CA VAL A 114 -9.56 10.11 15.01
C VAL A 114 -10.28 9.29 13.94
N TYR A 115 -9.56 8.48 13.17
CA TYR A 115 -10.19 7.61 12.18
C TYR A 115 -11.19 6.66 12.83
N ARG A 116 -10.74 5.92 13.83
CA ARG A 116 -11.54 4.89 14.51
C ARG A 116 -12.74 5.49 15.23
N SER A 117 -12.59 6.63 15.90
CA SER A 117 -13.73 7.31 16.54
C SER A 117 -14.76 7.82 15.52
N THR A 118 -14.30 8.37 14.39
CA THR A 118 -15.20 8.88 13.33
C THR A 118 -16.07 7.77 12.75
N TYR A 119 -15.53 6.56 12.60
CA TYR A 119 -16.25 5.41 12.09
C TYR A 119 -16.81 4.48 13.18
N SER A 120 -16.82 4.94 14.45
CA SER A 120 -17.34 4.16 15.59
C SER A 120 -16.69 2.78 15.76
N LEU A 121 -15.41 2.65 15.42
CA LEU A 121 -14.60 1.46 15.66
C LEU A 121 -14.05 1.48 17.09
N PRO A 122 -13.81 0.32 17.75
CA PRO A 122 -13.23 0.27 19.09
C PRO A 122 -11.90 1.04 19.16
N PRO A 123 -11.53 1.71 20.27
CA PRO A 123 -10.23 2.37 20.36
C PRO A 123 -9.06 1.38 20.17
N CYS A 124 -8.04 1.77 19.42
CA CYS A 124 -6.81 0.98 19.29
C CYS A 124 -5.61 1.82 19.75
N THR A 125 -5.12 1.58 20.97
CA THR A 125 -4.13 2.45 21.63
C THR A 125 -3.00 1.64 22.23
N THR A 126 -1.89 2.30 22.53
CA THR A 126 -0.81 1.71 23.32
C THR A 126 -1.30 1.36 24.72
N ALA A 127 -2.20 2.18 25.29
CA ALA A 127 -2.71 2.00 26.64
C ALA A 127 -3.62 0.77 26.81
N ASN A 128 -4.44 0.44 25.80
CA ASN A 128 -5.30 -0.75 25.83
C ASN A 128 -4.64 -1.99 25.19
N GLY A 129 -3.39 -1.86 24.72
CA GLY A 129 -2.62 -2.95 24.14
C GLY A 129 -2.96 -3.29 22.69
N CYS A 130 -3.96 -2.64 22.08
CA CYS A 130 -4.32 -2.89 20.68
C CYS A 130 -3.27 -2.35 19.71
N PHE A 131 -2.70 -1.18 19.97
CA PHE A 131 -1.68 -0.59 19.10
C PHE A 131 -0.29 -0.70 19.73
N THR A 132 0.74 -0.98 18.92
CA THR A 132 2.13 -0.80 19.36
C THR A 132 3.03 -0.38 18.21
N LYS A 133 3.85 0.64 18.47
CA LYS A 133 4.89 1.09 17.52
C LYS A 133 6.27 0.55 17.88
N TYR A 134 7.01 0.12 16.85
CA TYR A 134 8.41 -0.33 16.94
C TYR A 134 9.25 0.34 15.85
N ASN A 135 10.54 0.55 16.12
CA ASN A 135 11.50 0.72 15.04
C ASN A 135 11.91 -0.65 14.46
N GLN A 136 12.64 -0.65 13.34
CA GLN A 136 13.15 -1.86 12.67
C GLN A 136 14.05 -2.76 13.53
N LYS A 137 14.44 -2.36 14.74
CA LYS A 137 15.21 -3.20 15.69
C LYS A 137 14.34 -3.76 16.81
N GLY A 138 13.03 -3.66 16.67
CA GLY A 138 12.03 -4.12 17.63
C GLY A 138 12.01 -3.32 18.94
N LYS A 139 12.44 -2.06 18.94
CA LYS A 139 12.43 -1.17 20.12
C LYS A 139 11.30 -0.15 20.02
N LYS A 140 10.62 0.11 21.15
CA LYS A 140 9.57 1.14 21.29
C LYS A 140 10.16 2.54 21.56
N LYS A 141 11.25 2.90 20.88
CA LYS A 141 12.00 4.16 21.04
C LYS A 141 12.98 4.34 19.89
N ASN A 142 13.58 5.52 19.78
CA ASN A 142 14.55 5.85 18.73
C ASN A 142 13.97 5.56 17.35
N TYR A 143 12.76 6.08 17.13
CA TYR A 143 12.09 6.03 15.85
C TYR A 143 12.87 6.88 14.82
N PRO A 144 12.85 6.50 13.54
CA PRO A 144 13.43 7.33 12.48
C PRO A 144 12.75 8.71 12.40
N PRO A 145 13.39 9.70 11.74
CA PRO A 145 12.79 11.00 11.49
C PRO A 145 11.52 10.88 10.63
N ASP A 146 10.55 11.76 10.87
CA ASP A 146 9.32 11.80 10.09
C ASP A 146 9.59 12.17 8.62
N ASP A 147 8.87 11.51 7.70
CA ASP A 147 8.75 11.88 6.29
C ASP A 147 7.26 12.01 5.95
N THR A 148 6.83 13.14 5.40
CA THR A 148 5.40 13.40 5.15
C THR A 148 4.77 12.37 4.21
N GLY A 149 5.48 11.93 3.17
CA GLY A 149 4.92 11.00 2.18
C GLY A 149 4.72 9.62 2.78
N TRP A 150 5.72 9.12 3.50
CA TRP A 150 5.61 7.85 4.20
C TRP A 150 4.71 7.89 5.43
N ALA A 151 4.61 9.01 6.13
CA ALA A 151 3.64 9.16 7.21
C ALA A 151 2.19 9.19 6.68
N GLN A 152 1.97 9.69 5.45
CA GLN A 152 0.68 9.54 4.76
C GLN A 152 0.39 8.09 4.38
N GLU A 153 1.40 7.35 3.93
CA GLU A 153 1.30 5.91 3.67
C GLU A 153 0.92 5.14 4.95
N SER A 154 1.65 5.35 6.03
CA SER A 154 1.38 4.67 7.30
C SER A 154 -0.01 4.99 7.85
N ALA A 155 -0.49 6.23 7.69
CA ALA A 155 -1.86 6.58 8.05
C ALA A 155 -2.88 5.77 7.24
N LEU A 156 -2.69 5.68 5.93
CA LEU A 156 -3.53 4.91 5.03
C LEU A 156 -3.56 3.43 5.41
N ASP A 157 -2.39 2.84 5.64
CA ASP A 157 -2.25 1.42 5.99
C ASP A 157 -2.93 1.08 7.32
N LEU A 158 -2.71 1.89 8.36
CA LEU A 158 -3.34 1.72 9.67
C LEU A 158 -4.88 1.86 9.60
N ASP A 159 -5.36 2.82 8.83
CA ASP A 159 -6.78 3.06 8.64
C ASP A 159 -7.45 1.92 7.85
N MET A 160 -6.81 1.40 6.80
CA MET A 160 -7.33 0.29 6.00
C MET A 160 -7.31 -1.04 6.75
N ALA A 161 -6.25 -1.33 7.51
CA ALA A 161 -6.22 -2.47 8.42
C ALA A 161 -7.34 -2.38 9.48
N SER A 162 -7.55 -1.18 10.06
CA SER A 162 -8.64 -0.92 11.00
C SER A 162 -10.03 -1.07 10.38
N ALA A 163 -10.19 -0.64 9.12
CA ALA A 163 -11.43 -0.72 8.39
C ALA A 163 -11.88 -2.17 8.18
N MET A 164 -10.92 -3.06 7.87
CA MET A 164 -11.21 -4.47 7.61
C MET A 164 -11.24 -5.32 8.87
N CYS A 165 -10.26 -5.21 9.76
CA CYS A 165 -10.19 -6.00 10.99
C CYS A 165 -10.23 -5.10 12.25
N PRO A 166 -11.40 -4.57 12.63
CA PRO A 166 -11.50 -3.62 13.73
C PRO A 166 -11.16 -4.23 15.10
N ASP A 167 -11.27 -5.54 15.29
CA ASP A 167 -10.92 -6.20 16.56
C ASP A 167 -9.51 -6.82 16.56
N CYS A 168 -8.75 -6.75 15.46
CA CYS A 168 -7.34 -7.14 15.44
C CYS A 168 -6.47 -6.16 16.23
N SER A 169 -5.36 -6.67 16.78
CA SER A 169 -4.28 -5.81 17.26
C SER A 169 -3.43 -5.34 16.08
N ILE A 170 -2.90 -4.12 16.15
CA ILE A 170 -2.09 -3.51 15.10
C ILE A 170 -0.70 -3.18 15.64
N ILE A 171 0.34 -3.56 14.90
CA ILE A 171 1.69 -3.04 15.13
C ILE A 171 2.16 -2.23 13.94
N LEU A 172 2.84 -1.11 14.19
CA LEU A 172 3.55 -0.34 13.18
C LEU A 172 5.05 -0.55 13.37
N VAL A 173 5.77 -0.99 12.34
CA VAL A 173 7.21 -1.16 12.36
C VAL A 173 7.85 -0.19 11.36
N GLU A 174 8.57 0.78 11.90
CA GLU A 174 9.20 1.86 11.14
C GLU A 174 10.66 1.51 10.75
N GLY A 175 10.91 1.38 9.45
CA GLY A 175 12.21 1.24 8.83
C GLY A 175 13.03 2.53 8.92
N ASP A 176 14.34 2.43 9.17
CA ASP A 176 15.22 3.60 9.31
C ASP A 176 15.29 4.43 8.00
N SER A 177 14.98 3.80 6.86
CA SER A 177 14.83 4.44 5.54
C SER A 177 14.07 3.53 4.58
N ASN A 178 13.76 4.02 3.39
CA ASN A 178 13.13 3.25 2.31
C ASN A 178 14.07 2.32 1.52
N SER A 179 15.26 2.01 2.02
CA SER A 179 16.09 0.96 1.42
C SER A 179 15.49 -0.41 1.69
N PHE A 180 15.56 -1.34 0.74
CA PHE A 180 15.05 -2.71 0.97
C PHE A 180 15.75 -3.38 2.16
N ARG A 181 17.03 -3.07 2.41
CA ARG A 181 17.73 -3.56 3.62
C ARG A 181 17.01 -3.19 4.93
N ASN A 182 16.52 -1.96 5.03
CA ASN A 182 15.86 -1.47 6.24
C ASN A 182 14.41 -1.96 6.33
N LEU A 183 13.70 -1.99 5.21
CA LEU A 183 12.34 -2.53 5.14
C LEU A 183 12.33 -4.04 5.42
N ALA A 184 13.24 -4.82 4.84
CA ALA A 184 13.41 -6.25 5.10
C ALA A 184 13.65 -6.54 6.59
N LEU A 185 14.49 -5.75 7.27
CA LEU A 185 14.70 -5.88 8.71
C LEU A 185 13.45 -5.53 9.53
N ALA A 186 12.63 -4.59 9.05
CA ALA A 186 11.34 -4.27 9.67
C ALA A 186 10.31 -5.40 9.47
N VAL A 187 10.31 -6.07 8.32
CA VAL A 187 9.51 -7.29 8.07
C VAL A 187 9.89 -8.41 9.03
N ASP A 188 11.18 -8.73 9.16
CA ASP A 188 11.66 -9.72 10.14
C ASP A 188 11.24 -9.36 11.57
N THR A 189 11.30 -8.06 11.89
CA THR A 189 10.87 -7.56 13.21
C THR A 189 9.39 -7.79 13.42
N ALA A 190 8.54 -7.50 12.42
CA ALA A 190 7.10 -7.74 12.49
C ALA A 190 6.80 -9.24 12.73
N ALA A 191 7.43 -10.14 11.95
CA ALA A 191 7.30 -11.58 12.14
C ALA A 191 7.75 -12.02 13.54
N GLY A 192 8.90 -11.53 14.02
CA GLY A 192 9.43 -11.79 15.36
C GLY A 192 8.57 -11.21 16.50
N LYS A 193 7.61 -10.34 16.22
CA LYS A 193 6.59 -9.85 17.17
C LYS A 193 5.29 -10.66 17.14
N GLY A 194 5.24 -11.75 16.37
CA GLY A 194 4.08 -12.63 16.29
C GLY A 194 2.98 -12.09 15.38
N ALA A 195 3.35 -11.28 14.38
CA ALA A 195 2.42 -10.86 13.35
C ALA A 195 1.81 -12.08 12.65
N HIS A 196 0.48 -12.10 12.54
CA HIS A 196 -0.22 -13.05 11.68
C HIS A 196 -0.30 -12.53 10.24
N VAL A 197 -0.30 -11.21 10.08
CA VAL A 197 -0.31 -10.50 8.81
C VAL A 197 0.80 -9.46 8.82
N ILE A 198 1.52 -9.30 7.71
CA ILE A 198 2.48 -8.21 7.49
C ILE A 198 2.12 -7.52 6.18
N SER A 199 1.62 -6.30 6.24
CA SER A 199 1.30 -5.48 5.07
C SER A 199 2.49 -4.62 4.65
N ASN A 200 2.79 -4.66 3.35
CA ASN A 200 3.85 -3.90 2.71
C ASN A 200 3.30 -3.11 1.52
N SER A 201 2.92 -1.86 1.77
CA SER A 201 2.33 -0.97 0.76
C SER A 201 3.39 -0.21 -0.04
N TYR A 202 4.45 -0.92 -0.42
CA TYR A 202 5.58 -0.36 -1.13
C TYR A 202 6.14 -1.35 -2.16
N GLY A 203 6.92 -0.81 -3.10
CA GLY A 203 7.70 -1.62 -4.01
C GLY A 203 8.76 -0.83 -4.78
N GLY A 204 9.54 -1.55 -5.56
CA GLY A 204 10.60 -1.01 -6.39
C GLY A 204 11.05 -2.02 -7.43
N GLY A 205 12.07 -1.66 -8.21
CA GLY A 205 12.57 -2.54 -9.28
C GLY A 205 13.04 -3.88 -8.73
N GLU A 206 12.65 -4.96 -9.40
CA GLU A 206 12.96 -6.35 -9.01
C GLU A 206 14.47 -6.65 -9.00
N SER A 207 15.25 -5.95 -9.83
CA SER A 207 16.70 -6.12 -9.88
C SER A 207 17.37 -5.81 -8.54
N GLY A 208 17.92 -6.84 -7.89
CA GLY A 208 18.51 -6.77 -6.55
C GLY A 208 17.59 -7.29 -5.44
N GLY A 209 16.31 -7.54 -5.73
CA GLY A 209 15.33 -8.09 -4.80
C GLY A 209 15.69 -9.48 -4.27
N ALA A 210 16.39 -10.30 -5.06
CA ALA A 210 16.86 -11.62 -4.63
C ALA A 210 17.74 -11.59 -3.36
N SER A 211 18.45 -10.50 -3.10
CA SER A 211 19.26 -10.33 -1.88
C SER A 211 18.41 -10.09 -0.62
N PHE A 212 17.14 -9.75 -0.78
CA PHE A 212 16.22 -9.40 0.30
C PHE A 212 15.03 -10.35 0.41
N GLU A 213 14.81 -11.20 -0.60
CA GLU A 213 13.61 -12.02 -0.72
C GLU A 213 13.37 -12.94 0.48
N SER A 214 14.43 -13.53 1.05
CA SER A 214 14.32 -14.40 2.22
C SER A 214 13.77 -13.72 3.48
N HIS A 215 13.79 -12.39 3.54
CA HIS A 215 13.17 -11.62 4.63
C HIS A 215 11.64 -11.50 4.50
N TYR A 216 11.10 -11.84 3.34
CA TYR A 216 9.66 -11.90 3.11
C TYR A 216 9.13 -13.34 3.22
N ASP A 217 10.01 -14.33 3.36
CA ASP A 217 9.66 -15.74 3.59
C ASP A 217 9.37 -16.00 5.08
N HIS A 218 8.10 -15.86 5.44
CA HIS A 218 7.59 -16.14 6.77
C HIS A 218 6.44 -17.15 6.71
N PRO A 219 6.74 -18.46 6.76
CA PRO A 219 5.71 -19.50 6.73
C PRO A 219 4.66 -19.30 7.84
N GLY A 220 3.38 -19.38 7.47
CA GLY A 220 2.27 -19.17 8.41
C GLY A 220 1.90 -17.71 8.68
N VAL A 221 2.55 -16.75 8.01
CA VAL A 221 2.24 -15.32 8.08
C VAL A 221 1.76 -14.84 6.71
N ALA A 222 0.62 -14.13 6.67
CA ALA A 222 0.17 -13.47 5.44
C ALA A 222 0.99 -12.21 5.18
N VAL A 223 2.01 -12.33 4.34
CA VAL A 223 2.81 -11.19 3.89
C VAL A 223 2.18 -10.60 2.63
N THR A 224 1.47 -9.49 2.74
CA THR A 224 0.85 -8.82 1.59
C THR A 224 1.78 -7.74 1.03
N ALA A 225 1.77 -7.57 -0.30
CA ALA A 225 2.56 -6.56 -0.98
C ALA A 225 1.77 -5.93 -2.14
N SER A 226 1.74 -4.60 -2.19
CA SER A 226 1.15 -3.85 -3.31
C SER A 226 1.92 -4.09 -4.62
N THR A 227 1.22 -4.33 -5.74
CA THR A 227 1.87 -4.61 -7.05
C THR A 227 2.38 -3.37 -7.77
N GLY A 228 2.02 -2.17 -7.30
CA GLY A 228 2.42 -0.90 -7.90
C GLY A 228 1.32 -0.24 -8.73
N ASP A 229 1.63 0.96 -9.22
CA ASP A 229 0.61 1.93 -9.69
C ASP A 229 0.92 2.54 -11.07
N SER A 230 1.75 1.88 -11.86
CA SER A 230 2.21 2.38 -13.17
C SER A 230 1.75 1.50 -14.34
N GLY A 231 0.68 0.72 -14.13
CA GLY A 231 0.16 -0.22 -15.11
C GLY A 231 1.02 -1.47 -15.24
N TYR A 232 1.05 -2.08 -16.43
CA TYR A 232 1.84 -3.27 -16.69
C TYR A 232 3.35 -3.04 -16.42
N GLY A 233 3.90 -3.79 -15.47
CA GLY A 233 5.24 -3.66 -14.91
C GLY A 233 5.34 -4.47 -13.61
N ILE A 234 6.55 -4.87 -13.25
CA ILE A 234 6.82 -5.68 -12.06
C ILE A 234 7.32 -4.86 -10.87
N ALA A 235 6.95 -5.25 -9.65
CA ALA A 235 7.49 -4.67 -8.42
C ALA A 235 7.95 -5.73 -7.41
N PHE A 236 9.16 -5.58 -6.85
CA PHE A 236 9.54 -6.30 -5.63
C PHE A 236 9.13 -5.46 -4.41
N PRO A 237 8.55 -6.05 -3.34
CA PRO A 237 8.49 -7.49 -3.05
C PRO A 237 7.32 -8.26 -3.65
N ALA A 238 6.35 -7.63 -4.31
CA ALA A 238 5.17 -8.32 -4.86
C ALA A 238 5.52 -9.50 -5.78
N THR A 239 6.64 -9.44 -6.52
CA THR A 239 7.10 -10.58 -7.32
C THR A 239 7.68 -11.77 -6.55
N SER A 240 7.91 -11.68 -5.24
CA SER A 240 8.31 -12.83 -4.42
C SER A 240 7.21 -13.92 -4.43
N PRO A 241 7.58 -15.21 -4.46
CA PRO A 241 6.63 -16.32 -4.36
C PRO A 241 6.13 -16.53 -2.92
N HIS A 242 6.74 -15.89 -1.93
CA HIS A 242 6.39 -15.98 -0.51
C HIS A 242 5.49 -14.83 -0.03
N VAL A 243 5.11 -13.93 -0.93
CA VAL A 243 4.15 -12.86 -0.62
C VAL A 243 2.86 -13.04 -1.41
N ILE A 244 1.77 -12.49 -0.86
CA ILE A 244 0.52 -12.28 -1.56
C ILE A 244 0.61 -10.95 -2.30
N ALA A 245 0.71 -10.99 -3.63
CA ALA A 245 0.71 -9.80 -4.47
C ALA A 245 -0.71 -9.25 -4.62
N VAL A 246 -0.91 -8.00 -4.21
CA VAL A 246 -2.22 -7.35 -4.17
C VAL A 246 -2.31 -6.24 -5.21
N GLY A 247 -3.07 -6.50 -6.26
CA GLY A 247 -3.36 -5.56 -7.34
C GLY A 247 -4.51 -4.62 -7.00
N GLY A 248 -5.04 -3.95 -8.03
CA GLY A 248 -5.98 -2.84 -7.86
C GLY A 248 -7.21 -2.88 -8.76
N THR A 249 -8.36 -2.54 -8.18
CA THR A 249 -9.63 -2.38 -8.91
C THR A 249 -10.15 -0.94 -8.84
N HIS A 250 -10.96 -0.60 -9.84
CA HIS A 250 -11.89 0.52 -9.80
C HIS A 250 -13.23 0.02 -9.25
N LEU A 251 -13.52 0.33 -7.99
CA LEU A 251 -14.72 -0.12 -7.27
C LEU A 251 -15.80 0.96 -7.28
N ARG A 252 -17.02 0.61 -7.67
CA ARG A 252 -18.16 1.53 -7.66
C ARG A 252 -19.38 0.92 -7.00
N LYS A 253 -20.18 1.78 -6.37
CA LYS A 253 -21.55 1.41 -5.99
C LYS A 253 -22.39 1.27 -7.26
N ASP A 254 -23.15 0.20 -7.31
CA ASP A 254 -24.05 -0.11 -8.41
C ASP A 254 -25.31 -0.78 -7.86
N THR A 255 -26.37 0.00 -7.72
CA THR A 255 -27.66 -0.48 -7.19
C THR A 255 -28.42 -1.37 -8.17
N THR A 256 -27.91 -1.56 -9.39
CA THR A 256 -28.55 -2.40 -10.41
C THR A 256 -28.12 -3.87 -10.33
N VAL A 257 -27.06 -4.18 -9.58
CA VAL A 257 -26.58 -5.55 -9.35
C VAL A 257 -26.84 -6.01 -7.91
N PRO A 258 -27.11 -7.32 -7.66
CA PRO A 258 -27.43 -7.81 -6.31
C PRO A 258 -26.35 -7.53 -5.25
N ARG A 259 -25.06 -7.54 -5.64
CA ARG A 259 -23.94 -7.21 -4.75
C ARG A 259 -24.01 -5.75 -4.27
N GLY A 260 -24.64 -4.85 -5.02
CA GLY A 260 -24.60 -3.40 -4.77
C GLY A 260 -23.30 -2.74 -5.23
N TRP A 261 -22.38 -3.51 -5.83
CA TRP A 261 -21.04 -3.11 -6.19
C TRP A 261 -20.60 -3.72 -7.51
N THR A 262 -19.85 -2.96 -8.31
CA THR A 262 -19.17 -3.43 -9.52
C THR A 262 -17.71 -3.02 -9.50
N GLU A 263 -16.87 -3.81 -10.18
CA GLU A 263 -15.43 -3.60 -10.27
C GLU A 263 -14.93 -3.80 -11.69
N THR A 264 -13.96 -2.98 -12.08
CA THR A 264 -13.09 -3.20 -13.25
C THR A 264 -11.64 -3.15 -12.82
N ALA A 265 -10.71 -3.68 -13.62
CA ALA A 265 -9.28 -3.44 -13.38
C ALA A 265 -9.01 -1.93 -13.33
N TRP A 266 -8.24 -1.50 -12.33
CA TRP A 266 -7.75 -0.12 -12.28
C TRP A 266 -6.62 0.05 -13.30
N SER A 267 -6.64 1.15 -14.05
CA SER A 267 -5.63 1.38 -15.09
C SER A 267 -4.21 1.57 -14.55
N GLY A 268 -4.07 1.94 -13.29
CA GLY A 268 -2.79 2.04 -12.61
C GLY A 268 -2.28 0.71 -12.03
N ALA A 269 -3.14 -0.29 -11.82
CA ALA A 269 -2.76 -1.50 -11.10
C ALA A 269 -1.53 -2.19 -11.70
N GLY A 270 -0.56 -2.55 -10.88
CA GLY A 270 0.63 -3.29 -11.30
C GLY A 270 0.29 -4.73 -11.69
N SER A 271 0.89 -5.20 -12.78
CA SER A 271 0.88 -6.62 -13.15
C SER A 271 2.08 -6.96 -14.02
N GLY A 272 2.63 -8.16 -13.88
CA GLY A 272 3.79 -8.55 -14.67
C GLY A 272 4.33 -9.94 -14.36
N CYS A 273 5.12 -10.45 -15.29
CA CYS A 273 5.85 -11.71 -15.13
C CYS A 273 7.25 -11.39 -14.60
N SER A 274 7.60 -11.95 -13.44
CA SER A 274 8.92 -11.80 -12.81
C SER A 274 10.05 -12.23 -13.75
N ASP A 275 11.19 -11.55 -13.67
CA ASP A 275 12.42 -11.94 -14.34
C ASP A 275 13.34 -12.79 -13.44
N LEU A 276 13.07 -12.85 -12.13
CA LEU A 276 13.95 -13.48 -11.13
C LEU A 276 13.35 -14.69 -10.42
N PHE A 277 12.07 -14.65 -10.05
CA PHE A 277 11.47 -15.62 -9.14
C PHE A 277 10.69 -16.69 -9.87
N ALA A 278 11.01 -17.95 -9.56
CA ALA A 278 10.37 -19.09 -10.20
C ALA A 278 8.87 -19.12 -9.90
N LYS A 279 8.10 -19.58 -10.90
CA LYS A 279 6.67 -19.81 -10.74
C LYS A 279 6.39 -20.82 -9.63
N PRO A 280 5.60 -20.46 -8.61
CA PRO A 280 5.18 -21.42 -7.60
C PRO A 280 4.17 -22.41 -8.19
N ALA A 281 4.16 -23.65 -7.68
CA ALA A 281 3.35 -24.75 -8.25
C ALA A 281 1.83 -24.50 -8.21
N TRP A 282 1.36 -23.67 -7.28
CA TRP A 282 -0.06 -23.28 -7.18
C TRP A 282 -0.48 -22.24 -8.23
N GLN A 283 0.46 -21.52 -8.83
CA GLN A 283 0.18 -20.59 -9.92
C GLN A 283 0.24 -21.32 -11.26
N THR A 284 -0.87 -21.33 -12.00
CA THR A 284 -1.04 -22.18 -13.19
C THR A 284 -1.33 -21.40 -14.48
N ASP A 285 -1.16 -20.08 -14.47
CA ASP A 285 -1.30 -19.28 -15.69
C ASP A 285 -0.29 -19.74 -16.77
N LYS A 286 -0.66 -19.60 -18.04
CA LYS A 286 -0.04 -20.38 -19.12
C LYS A 286 1.15 -19.70 -19.82
N LYS A 287 1.27 -18.38 -19.74
CA LYS A 287 2.21 -17.62 -20.56
C LYS A 287 3.36 -17.01 -19.76
N CYS A 288 3.15 -16.68 -18.50
CA CYS A 288 4.28 -16.38 -17.64
C CYS A 288 4.96 -17.71 -17.27
N HIS A 289 6.28 -17.80 -17.33
CA HIS A 289 7.01 -19.00 -16.90
C HIS A 289 7.68 -18.82 -15.53
N MET A 290 7.59 -17.61 -14.99
CA MET A 290 8.07 -17.17 -13.68
C MET A 290 6.88 -16.80 -12.79
N ARG A 291 7.10 -16.19 -11.62
CA ARG A 291 6.02 -15.66 -10.77
C ARG A 291 5.30 -14.52 -11.51
N MET A 292 4.00 -14.64 -11.72
CA MET A 292 3.14 -13.58 -12.27
C MET A 292 2.44 -12.82 -11.14
N GLU A 293 2.49 -11.49 -11.10
CA GLU A 293 1.65 -10.66 -10.23
C GLU A 293 0.47 -10.05 -11.01
N ALA A 294 -0.70 -9.81 -10.41
CA ALA A 294 -1.09 -10.00 -9.00
C ALA A 294 -1.60 -11.44 -8.67
N ASP A 295 -1.88 -11.72 -7.39
CA ASP A 295 -2.62 -12.92 -6.94
C ASP A 295 -4.11 -12.63 -6.70
N VAL A 296 -4.40 -11.50 -6.06
CA VAL A 296 -5.75 -10.98 -5.76
C VAL A 296 -5.72 -9.45 -5.83
N SER A 297 -6.87 -8.81 -5.76
CA SER A 297 -6.96 -7.34 -5.75
C SER A 297 -8.01 -6.81 -4.78
N ALA A 298 -7.92 -5.52 -4.49
CA ALA A 298 -8.98 -4.74 -3.85
C ALA A 298 -9.00 -3.33 -4.47
N VAL A 299 -9.84 -2.44 -3.94
CA VAL A 299 -9.99 -1.08 -4.45
C VAL A 299 -8.65 -0.35 -4.40
N ALA A 300 -8.32 0.33 -5.48
CA ALA A 300 -7.09 1.11 -5.63
C ALA A 300 -7.31 2.42 -6.38
N ASP A 301 -8.35 2.56 -7.19
CA ASP A 301 -8.49 3.75 -8.04
C ASP A 301 -8.74 5.05 -7.23
N PRO A 302 -7.89 6.11 -7.34
CA PRO A 302 -8.10 7.40 -6.68
C PRO A 302 -9.45 8.07 -7.01
N LEU A 303 -10.04 7.77 -8.18
CA LEU A 303 -11.37 8.25 -8.57
C LEU A 303 -12.46 7.78 -7.60
N THR A 304 -12.29 6.57 -7.05
CA THR A 304 -13.18 5.95 -6.07
C THR A 304 -12.41 5.65 -4.79
N GLY A 305 -11.58 6.60 -4.37
CA GLY A 305 -10.64 6.42 -3.28
C GLY A 305 -11.27 6.25 -1.89
N VAL A 306 -10.43 5.89 -0.94
CA VAL A 306 -10.77 5.66 0.47
C VAL A 306 -10.54 6.91 1.31
N ALA A 307 -11.35 7.08 2.35
CA ALA A 307 -11.15 8.13 3.34
C ALA A 307 -10.04 7.72 4.31
N VAL A 308 -9.08 8.60 4.54
CA VAL A 308 -7.94 8.40 5.47
C VAL A 308 -7.77 9.66 6.31
N TYR A 309 -7.44 9.51 7.59
CA TYR A 309 -7.07 10.62 8.45
C TYR A 309 -5.55 10.60 8.71
N GLY A 310 -4.85 11.63 8.25
CA GLY A 310 -3.40 11.65 8.38
C GLY A 310 -2.75 12.99 8.03
N PRO A 311 -1.41 13.04 7.96
CA PRO A 311 -0.65 14.28 7.77
C PRO A 311 -1.00 15.00 6.47
N THR A 312 -1.14 16.32 6.51
CA THR A 312 -1.48 17.15 5.33
C THR A 312 -0.28 17.87 4.72
N GLY A 313 0.93 17.66 5.28
CA GLY A 313 2.16 18.35 4.89
C GLY A 313 2.32 19.78 5.43
N GLY A 314 1.29 20.35 6.05
CA GLY A 314 1.29 21.70 6.65
C GLY A 314 1.53 21.75 8.16
N GLY A 315 2.07 20.68 8.77
CA GLY A 315 2.31 20.60 10.22
C GLY A 315 1.10 20.13 11.05
N GLY A 316 0.10 19.52 10.42
CA GLY A 316 -1.05 18.91 11.09
C GLY A 316 -1.75 17.86 10.23
N SER A 317 -2.76 17.20 10.80
CA SER A 317 -3.50 16.11 10.17
C SER A 317 -4.92 16.51 9.77
N GLY A 318 -5.50 15.79 8.83
CA GLY A 318 -6.84 16.05 8.30
C GLY A 318 -7.35 14.90 7.44
N TRP A 319 -8.62 14.99 7.07
CA TRP A 319 -9.25 14.00 6.19
C TRP A 319 -8.78 14.17 4.76
N LEU A 320 -8.28 13.10 4.18
CA LEU A 320 -7.73 12.99 2.84
C LEU A 320 -8.43 11.84 2.10
N VAL A 321 -8.27 11.81 0.79
CA VAL A 321 -8.76 10.71 -0.06
C VAL A 321 -7.59 10.10 -0.78
N PHE A 322 -7.49 8.78 -0.74
CA PHE A 322 -6.38 8.05 -1.34
C PHE A 322 -6.82 6.93 -2.28
N GLY A 323 -5.96 6.65 -3.25
CA GLY A 323 -5.93 5.42 -4.03
C GLY A 323 -4.50 4.86 -4.06
N GLY A 324 -4.21 4.00 -5.03
CA GLY A 324 -3.02 3.17 -5.09
C GLY A 324 -3.28 1.74 -4.66
N THR A 325 -2.46 0.81 -5.15
CA THR A 325 -2.39 -0.57 -4.63
C THR A 325 -1.92 -0.61 -3.17
N SER A 326 -1.34 0.49 -2.68
CA SER A 326 -1.19 0.78 -1.25
C SER A 326 -2.49 0.68 -0.45
N VAL A 327 -3.63 1.06 -1.02
CA VAL A 327 -4.94 0.85 -0.36
C VAL A 327 -5.25 -0.64 -0.29
N SER A 328 -4.95 -1.37 -1.35
CA SER A 328 -5.40 -2.75 -1.52
C SER A 328 -4.64 -3.72 -0.61
N ALA A 329 -3.31 -3.57 -0.46
CA ALA A 329 -2.48 -4.45 0.37
C ALA A 329 -2.92 -4.58 1.84
N PRO A 330 -3.17 -3.50 2.61
CA PRO A 330 -3.64 -3.56 3.99
C PRO A 330 -5.12 -3.95 4.08
N LEU A 331 -5.94 -3.72 3.05
CA LEU A 331 -7.30 -4.24 2.99
C LEU A 331 -7.29 -5.77 2.92
N ILE A 332 -6.55 -6.35 1.99
CA ILE A 332 -6.39 -7.82 1.91
C ILE A 332 -5.74 -8.36 3.18
N GLY A 333 -4.73 -7.67 3.72
CA GLY A 333 -4.15 -8.01 5.01
C GLY A 333 -5.18 -8.05 6.14
N GLY A 334 -6.11 -7.09 6.17
CA GLY A 334 -7.23 -7.10 7.11
C GLY A 334 -8.22 -8.25 6.89
N VAL A 335 -8.43 -8.70 5.65
CA VAL A 335 -9.27 -9.88 5.35
C VAL A 335 -8.64 -11.16 5.92
N TYR A 336 -7.33 -11.36 5.71
CA TYR A 336 -6.57 -12.43 6.39
C TYR A 336 -6.67 -12.29 7.92
N GLY A 337 -6.55 -11.07 8.45
CA GLY A 337 -6.66 -10.79 9.88
C GLY A 337 -8.03 -11.15 10.47
N VAL A 338 -9.12 -10.92 9.73
CA VAL A 338 -10.46 -11.34 10.15
C VAL A 338 -10.60 -12.86 10.16
N ASN A 339 -9.99 -13.55 9.19
CA ASN A 339 -9.98 -15.02 9.15
C ASN A 339 -9.18 -15.59 10.34
N GLY A 340 -7.93 -15.17 10.49
CA GLY A 340 -7.02 -15.64 11.54
C GLY A 340 -6.60 -17.12 11.40
N GLY A 341 -6.84 -17.72 10.23
CA GLY A 341 -6.59 -19.12 9.93
C GLY A 341 -5.14 -19.42 9.51
N PRO A 342 -4.83 -20.65 9.10
CA PRO A 342 -3.52 -20.99 8.56
C PRO A 342 -3.28 -20.28 7.22
N VAL A 343 -2.03 -19.85 6.97
CA VAL A 343 -1.64 -19.17 5.74
C VAL A 343 -0.52 -19.92 5.04
N ILE A 344 -0.66 -20.15 3.74
CA ILE A 344 0.37 -20.74 2.88
C ILE A 344 0.64 -19.78 1.70
N TYR A 345 1.37 -18.71 1.99
CA TYR A 345 1.76 -17.68 1.02
C TYR A 345 0.57 -17.23 0.15
N GLY A 346 0.77 -17.01 -1.15
CA GLY A 346 -0.30 -16.69 -2.10
C GLY A 346 -1.20 -17.85 -2.51
N SER A 347 -1.06 -19.06 -1.94
CA SER A 347 -1.76 -20.24 -2.47
C SER A 347 -3.23 -20.37 -2.05
N ASP A 348 -3.61 -19.78 -0.91
CA ASP A 348 -4.96 -19.96 -0.33
C ASP A 348 -6.08 -19.47 -1.27
N PRO A 349 -5.97 -18.30 -1.94
CA PRO A 349 -6.98 -17.86 -2.90
C PRO A 349 -7.07 -18.76 -4.15
N TYR A 350 -5.97 -19.39 -4.58
CA TYR A 350 -5.96 -20.27 -5.77
C TYR A 350 -6.75 -21.57 -5.51
N ALA A 351 -6.87 -21.99 -4.25
CA ALA A 351 -7.68 -23.14 -3.85
C ALA A 351 -9.18 -22.81 -3.69
N HIS A 352 -9.56 -21.54 -3.62
CA HIS A 352 -10.91 -21.07 -3.25
C HIS A 352 -11.45 -20.00 -4.21
N THR A 353 -11.26 -20.20 -5.51
CA THR A 353 -11.66 -19.21 -6.54
C THR A 353 -13.17 -18.95 -6.60
N ASP A 354 -14.00 -19.82 -6.02
CA ASP A 354 -15.45 -19.63 -5.86
C ASP A 354 -15.83 -18.68 -4.70
N LYS A 355 -14.84 -18.22 -3.92
CA LYS A 355 -14.98 -17.27 -2.81
C LYS A 355 -14.41 -15.89 -3.15
N LEU A 356 -14.32 -15.60 -4.46
CA LEU A 356 -13.82 -14.34 -4.99
C LEU A 356 -14.80 -13.76 -6.01
N HIS A 357 -14.86 -12.44 -6.07
CA HIS A 357 -15.51 -11.72 -7.15
C HIS A 357 -14.54 -11.58 -8.34
N ASP A 358 -14.76 -12.40 -9.35
CA ASP A 358 -14.01 -12.39 -10.63
C ASP A 358 -14.26 -11.08 -11.41
N VAL A 359 -13.19 -10.28 -11.58
CA VAL A 359 -13.22 -9.00 -12.29
C VAL A 359 -12.90 -9.24 -13.77
N LYS A 360 -13.85 -8.95 -14.65
CA LYS A 360 -13.80 -9.45 -16.05
C LYS A 360 -13.59 -8.37 -17.10
N MET A 361 -13.38 -7.13 -16.67
CA MET A 361 -13.34 -5.96 -17.55
C MET A 361 -12.36 -4.91 -17.03
N GLY A 362 -11.83 -4.10 -17.94
CA GLY A 362 -10.82 -3.08 -17.64
C GLY A 362 -9.42 -3.54 -18.06
N SER A 363 -8.48 -2.59 -18.03
CA SER A 363 -7.10 -2.82 -18.44
C SER A 363 -6.15 -1.87 -17.73
N ASN A 364 -4.93 -2.35 -17.46
CA ASN A 364 -3.82 -1.56 -16.92
C ASN A 364 -2.76 -1.20 -17.98
N GLY A 365 -3.09 -1.32 -19.27
CA GLY A 365 -2.21 -0.90 -20.37
C GLY A 365 -2.12 -1.89 -21.52
N SER A 366 -0.92 -2.01 -22.08
CA SER A 366 -0.64 -2.89 -23.23
C SER A 366 0.47 -3.85 -22.89
N CYS A 367 0.32 -5.11 -23.30
CA CYS A 367 1.18 -6.21 -22.88
C CYS A 367 1.29 -7.29 -23.97
N PRO A 368 2.31 -8.17 -23.91
CA PRO A 368 2.50 -9.24 -24.88
C PRO A 368 1.35 -10.25 -25.00
N PHE A 369 0.62 -10.51 -23.91
CA PHE A 369 -0.49 -11.46 -23.87
C PHE A 369 -1.72 -10.84 -23.25
N ASN A 370 -2.90 -10.97 -23.88
CA ASN A 370 -4.12 -10.26 -23.48
C ASN A 370 -4.40 -10.26 -21.96
N TYR A 371 -4.37 -11.43 -21.31
CA TYR A 371 -4.68 -11.56 -19.88
C TYR A 371 -3.65 -10.90 -18.95
N TRP A 372 -2.46 -10.53 -19.43
CA TRP A 372 -1.46 -9.88 -18.59
C TRP A 372 -1.85 -8.45 -18.23
N CYS A 373 -2.63 -7.79 -19.07
CA CYS A 373 -3.02 -6.39 -18.89
C CYS A 373 -4.50 -6.11 -19.09
N ASN A 374 -5.31 -7.11 -19.41
CA ASN A 374 -6.76 -6.99 -19.51
C ASN A 374 -7.41 -7.95 -18.53
N ALA A 375 -8.36 -7.45 -17.77
CA ALA A 375 -9.18 -8.28 -16.93
C ALA A 375 -10.04 -9.21 -17.81
N VAL A 376 -10.09 -10.49 -17.46
CA VAL A 376 -10.81 -11.53 -18.21
C VAL A 376 -11.52 -12.48 -17.24
N LYS A 377 -12.24 -13.49 -17.75
CA LYS A 377 -12.82 -14.51 -16.87
C LYS A 377 -11.71 -15.38 -16.26
N GLY A 378 -11.69 -15.48 -14.93
CA GLY A 378 -10.70 -16.25 -14.18
C GLY A 378 -9.42 -15.44 -13.97
N TYR A 379 -8.27 -16.12 -13.87
CA TYR A 379 -7.02 -15.41 -13.59
C TYR A 379 -6.61 -14.43 -14.70
N ASP A 380 -6.30 -13.19 -14.30
CA ASP A 380 -5.63 -12.17 -15.10
C ASP A 380 -4.56 -11.40 -14.31
N GLY A 381 -3.70 -10.68 -15.02
CA GLY A 381 -2.61 -9.92 -14.41
C GLY A 381 -3.10 -8.79 -13.51
N PRO A 382 -3.93 -7.84 -14.01
CA PRO A 382 -4.30 -6.65 -13.23
C PRO A 382 -5.09 -6.96 -11.96
N THR A 383 -5.87 -8.04 -11.95
CA THR A 383 -6.76 -8.38 -10.85
C THR A 383 -6.51 -9.73 -10.19
N GLY A 384 -5.55 -10.51 -10.69
CA GLY A 384 -5.25 -11.84 -10.18
C GLY A 384 -6.47 -12.74 -10.32
N LEU A 385 -6.89 -13.33 -9.20
CA LEU A 385 -8.10 -14.15 -9.09
C LEU A 385 -9.37 -13.35 -8.80
N GLY A 386 -9.27 -12.02 -8.67
CA GLY A 386 -10.37 -11.12 -8.33
C GLY A 386 -10.26 -10.56 -6.92
N THR A 387 -11.40 -10.16 -6.36
CA THR A 387 -11.49 -9.49 -5.04
C THR A 387 -12.26 -10.34 -4.02
N PRO A 388 -12.13 -10.09 -2.70
CA PRO A 388 -12.76 -10.94 -1.69
C PRO A 388 -14.29 -11.00 -1.81
N ASP A 389 -14.85 -12.22 -1.74
CA ASP A 389 -16.27 -12.47 -1.42
C ASP A 389 -16.35 -13.16 -0.05
N GLY A 390 -16.04 -12.37 0.98
CA GLY A 390 -15.86 -12.85 2.34
C GLY A 390 -14.40 -13.22 2.62
N VAL A 391 -14.20 -13.95 3.71
CA VAL A 391 -12.87 -14.27 4.23
C VAL A 391 -12.42 -15.69 3.89
N GLN A 392 -13.23 -16.47 3.19
CA GLN A 392 -13.03 -17.92 3.02
C GLN A 392 -11.93 -18.28 2.00
N ALA A 393 -11.52 -17.33 1.16
CA ALA A 393 -10.36 -17.49 0.28
C ALA A 393 -9.02 -17.10 0.94
N PHE A 394 -9.07 -16.63 2.19
CA PHE A 394 -7.97 -15.98 2.90
C PHE A 394 -7.80 -16.62 4.28
#